data_AF-A0A0G1TFC7-F1
#
_entry.id   AF-A0A0G1TFC7-F1
#
_cell.length_a   1.000
_cell.length_b   1.000
_cell.length_c   1.000
_cell.angle_alpha   90.00
_cell.angle_beta   90.00
_cell.angle_gamma   90.00
#
_symmetry.space_group_name_H-M   'P 1'
#
loop_
_entity.id
_entity.type
_entity.pdbx_description
1 polymer ?
#
loop_
_entity_poly.entity_id
_entity_poly.type
_entity_poly.pdbx_seq_one_letter_code
_entity_poly.pdbx_strand_id
1 'polypeptide(L)' 'MTTLTTKHSQRTRRHNRIRARVKGTEARPRLAVFKSNRFFYAQVIDDTKGVTLAGASDVGA' A
#
# COMPACT_ATOMS: atom_id res chain seq x y z
N MET A 1 -10.82 23.50 -18.71
CA MET A 1 -9.75 23.37 -17.71
C MET A 1 -9.61 21.91 -17.32
N THR A 2 -8.89 21.11 -18.11
CA THR A 2 -8.69 19.68 -17.84
C THR A 2 -7.62 19.56 -16.76
N THR A 3 -8.02 19.40 -15.50
CA THR A 3 -7.07 19.22 -14.40
C THR A 3 -6.41 17.85 -14.55
N LEU A 4 -5.15 17.84 -15.01
CA LEU A 4 -4.36 16.62 -15.18
C LEU A 4 -4.09 16.00 -13.81
N THR A 5 -5.05 15.21 -13.31
CA THR A 5 -4.87 14.44 -12.08
C THR A 5 -3.92 13.29 -12.35
N THR A 6 -2.69 13.43 -11.85
CA THR A 6 -1.64 12.44 -12.06
C THR A 6 -2.06 11.06 -11.58
N LYS A 7 -1.60 10.00 -12.25
CA LYS A 7 -1.83 8.60 -11.83
C LYS A 7 -1.48 8.39 -10.35
N HIS A 8 -0.46 9.11 -9.86
CA HIS A 8 -0.07 9.12 -8.47
C HIS A 8 -1.16 9.67 -7.54
N SER A 9 -1.73 10.85 -7.83
CA SER A 9 -2.75 11.48 -6.97
C SER A 9 -4.01 10.61 -6.87
N GLN A 10 -4.43 10.01 -8.00
CA GLN A 10 -5.58 9.12 -8.04
C GLN A 10 -5.34 7.84 -7.21
N ARG A 11 -4.12 7.28 -7.26
CA ARG A 11 -3.73 6.13 -6.44
C ARG A 11 -3.75 6.48 -4.96
N THR A 12 -3.14 7.60 -4.56
CA THR A 12 -3.13 8.04 -3.15
C THR A 12 -4.54 8.23 -2.62
N ARG A 13 -5.42 8.88 -3.39
CA ARG A 13 -6.83 9.05 -3.02
C ARG A 13 -7.54 7.71 -2.78
N ARG A 14 -7.33 6.73 -3.67
CA ARG A 14 -7.90 5.38 -3.53
C ARG A 14 -7.34 4.65 -2.31
N HIS A 15 -6.02 4.75 -2.08
CA HIS A 15 -5.36 4.15 -0.93
C HIS A 15 -5.92 4.70 0.39
N ASN A 16 -6.03 6.02 0.51
CA ASN A 16 -6.57 6.66 1.70
C ASN A 16 -8.02 6.23 1.97
N ARG A 17 -8.85 6.18 0.91
CA ARG A 17 -10.24 5.72 1.02
C ARG A 17 -10.35 4.26 1.49
N ILE A 18 -9.48 3.37 1.00
CA ILE A 18 -9.47 1.96 1.42
C ILE A 18 -8.97 1.85 2.86
N ARG A 19 -7.89 2.56 3.21
CA ARG A 19 -7.31 2.58 4.58
C ARG A 19 -8.24 3.18 5.63
N ALA A 20 -9.22 3.98 5.24
CA ALA A 20 -10.28 4.44 6.15
C ALA A 20 -11.15 3.28 6.66
N ARG A 21 -11.28 2.18 5.90
CA ARG A 21 -12.08 1.00 6.27
C ARG A 21 -11.22 -0.21 6.64
N VAL A 22 -10.08 -0.37 6.00
CA VAL A 22 -9.17 -1.51 6.18
C VAL A 22 -8.00 -1.08 7.06
N LYS A 23 -7.99 -1.58 8.29
CA LYS A 23 -6.87 -1.45 9.24
C LYS A 23 -6.31 -2.83 9.57
N GLY A 24 -5.00 -2.92 9.70
CA GLY A 24 -4.28 -4.09 10.16
C GLY A 24 -4.03 -4.03 11.66
N THR A 25 -4.20 -5.14 12.34
CA THR A 25 -3.81 -5.34 13.75
C THR A 25 -2.80 -6.48 13.85
N GLU A 26 -2.20 -6.70 15.02
CA GLU A 26 -1.29 -7.81 15.25
C GLU A 26 -1.88 -9.18 14.86
N ALA A 27 -3.14 -9.45 15.23
CA ALA A 27 -3.82 -10.70 14.88
C ALA A 27 -4.21 -10.79 13.40
N ARG A 28 -4.40 -9.64 12.73
CA ARG A 28 -4.75 -9.58 11.31
C ARG A 28 -4.08 -8.37 10.64
N PRO A 29 -2.80 -8.49 10.27
CA PRO A 29 -2.06 -7.36 9.72
C PRO A 29 -2.54 -7.02 8.30
N ARG A 30 -2.32 -5.77 7.90
CA ARG A 30 -2.74 -5.26 6.60
C ARG A 30 -1.65 -5.53 5.57
N LEU A 31 -2.01 -6.18 4.47
CA LEU A 31 -1.16 -6.29 3.29
C LEU A 31 -1.22 -5.00 2.46
N ALA A 32 -0.08 -4.38 2.21
CA ALA A 32 0.09 -3.24 1.34
C ALA A 32 0.88 -3.65 0.09
N VAL A 33 0.29 -3.47 -1.10
CA VAL A 33 0.94 -3.78 -2.37
C VAL A 33 1.15 -2.51 -3.18
N PHE A 34 2.35 -2.37 -3.72
CA PHE A 34 2.70 -1.34 -4.68
C PHE A 34 3.10 -2.00 -6.00
N LYS A 35 2.42 -1.59 -7.07
CA LYS A 35 2.75 -1.97 -8.45
C LYS A 35 3.48 -0.82 -9.13
N SER A 36 4.70 -1.09 -9.60
CA SER A 36 5.39 -0.23 -10.56
C SER A 36 5.08 -0.68 -11.99
N ASN A 37 5.69 -0.05 -12.99
CA ASN A 37 5.56 -0.53 -14.37
C ASN A 37 6.34 -1.84 -14.61
N ARG A 38 7.32 -2.16 -13.75
CA ARG A 38 8.26 -3.27 -13.95
C ARG A 38 8.21 -4.34 -12.86
N PHE A 39 7.85 -3.98 -11.63
CA PHE A 39 7.97 -4.83 -10.46
C PHE A 39 6.81 -4.65 -9.48
N PHE A 40 6.69 -5.62 -8.58
CA PHE A 40 5.75 -5.61 -7.47
C PHE A 40 6.49 -5.61 -6.13
N TYR A 41 5.91 -4.90 -5.18
CA TYR A 41 6.40 -4.79 -3.81
C TYR A 41 5.22 -5.00 -2.88
N ALA A 42 5.39 -5.84 -1.87
CA ALA A 42 4.39 -6.19 -0.88
C ALA A 42 4.95 -6.03 0.53
N GLN A 43 4.13 -5.54 1.45
CA GLN A 43 4.47 -5.36 2.87
C GLN A 43 3.31 -5.79 3.74
N VAL A 44 3.59 -6.52 4.81
CA VAL A 44 2.63 -6.88 5.86
C VAL A 44 2.85 -5.93 7.03
N ILE A 45 1.83 -5.17 7.42
CA ILE A 45 1.94 -4.05 8.36
C ILE A 45 0.93 -4.21 9.50
N ASP A 46 1.40 -4.04 10.73
CA ASP A 46 0.54 -3.77 11.89
C ASP A 46 0.34 -2.26 12.02
N ASP A 47 -0.87 -1.78 11.74
CA ASP A 47 -1.19 -0.35 11.78
C ASP A 47 -1.34 0.18 13.22
N THR A 48 -1.48 -0.69 14.22
CA THR A 48 -1.59 -0.27 15.63
C THR A 48 -0.23 0.14 16.19
N LYS A 49 0.82 -0.62 15.84
CA LYS A 49 2.22 -0.35 16.23
C LYS A 49 2.94 0.49 15.17
N GLY A 50 2.42 0.57 13.96
CA GLY A 50 3.06 1.24 12.82
C GLY A 50 4.28 0.48 12.28
N VAL A 51 4.33 -0.84 12.49
CA VAL A 51 5.49 -1.69 12.20
C VAL A 51 5.22 -2.57 10.98
N THR A 52 6.18 -2.63 10.07
CA THR A 52 6.20 -3.61 8.98
C THR A 52 6.76 -4.93 9.50
N LEU A 53 5.95 -5.98 9.48
CA LEU A 53 6.30 -7.32 9.96
C LEU A 53 7.10 -8.12 8.92
N ALA A 54 6.75 -7.95 7.64
CA ALA A 54 7.41 -8.63 6.53
C ALA A 54 7.35 -7.80 5.25
N GLY A 55 8.34 -7.97 4.38
CA GLY A 55 8.41 -7.36 3.06
C GLY A 55 8.81 -8.38 2.01
N ALA A 56 8.27 -8.23 0.80
CA ALA A 56 8.63 -9.04 -0.35
C ALA A 56 8.65 -8.17 -1.62
N SER A 57 9.55 -8.49 -2.54
CA SER A 57 9.62 -7.85 -3.85
C SER A 57 9.94 -8.86 -4.94
N ASP A 58 9.47 -8.55 -6.15
CA ASP A 58 9.78 -9.29 -7.38
C ASP A 58 11.09 -8.80 -8.05
N VAL A 59 11.70 -7.74 -7.49
CA VAL A 59 13.13 -7.47 -7.72
C VAL A 59 13.87 -8.56 -6.97
N GLY A 60 14.51 -9.46 -7.72
CA GLY A 60 15.18 -10.64 -7.19
C GLY A 60 16.05 -10.35 -5.97
N ALA A 61 16.04 -11.31 -5.04
CA ALA A 61 16.95 -11.36 -3.89
C ALA A 61 18.41 -11.47 -4.34
#